data_AF-A0A4R7Z9N4-F1
#
_entry.id   AF-A0A4R7Z9N4-F1
#
_cell.length_a   1.000
_cell.length_b   1.000
_cell.length_c   1.000
_cell.angle_alpha   90.00
_cell.angle_beta   90.00
_cell.angle_gamma   90.00
#
_symmetry.space_group_name_H-M   'P 1'
#
loop_
_entity.id
_entity.type
_entity.pdbx_description
1 polymer ?
#
loop_
_entity_poly.entity_id
_entity_poly.type
_entity_poly.pdbx_seq_one_letter_code
_entity_poly.pdbx_strand_id
1 'polypeptide(L)'
;MTALTLSPAESEEVVTQRITEITPPRRPDRRSGVQPIAVVIGGQPGAAKSTVQDLVQAALGPDTAASYEADDDAGAHPRYDAAMRAGGIDALSNVVRNLPPDLSERCLDSLLSADPPYDVVTSAWLETGDRAKQAADIFHNAGHRTVMVYVATNEADSLLAIANRYQQSKDATGSGRWVDRELHDRVYPGIPDAAHAVEAGGYADDIYVVDRAGNVLYENHRNADGTMQAPLGAKAALIAERDRPPTPEEHQHFVETARSLRARGDQLEEPVGDMVRAAMRRQIRRPVAQSASSEPVPGTRLDARLAALQHVTGSGVAAPGGIAPPDSADDARRPGGRPAPGQSRER
;
A
#
# COMPACT_ATOMS: atom_id res chain seq x y z
N MET A 1 22.55 28.51 6.21
CA MET A 1 21.39 27.61 6.09
C MET A 1 20.15 28.46 5.93
N THR A 2 19.33 28.21 4.92
CA THR A 2 18.03 28.89 4.75
C THR A 2 17.15 28.56 5.95
N ALA A 3 16.60 29.56 6.64
CA ALA A 3 15.63 29.30 7.71
C ALA A 3 14.44 28.54 7.11
N LEU A 4 13.96 27.49 7.78
CA LEU A 4 12.80 26.69 7.32
C LEU A 4 11.51 27.07 8.03
N THR A 5 11.57 27.86 9.10
CA THR A 5 10.37 28.28 9.83
C THR A 5 9.45 29.10 8.93
N LEU A 6 8.19 28.69 8.83
CA LEU A 6 7.13 29.40 8.12
C LEU A 6 6.55 30.50 9.02
N SER A 7 6.31 31.67 8.43
CA SER A 7 5.40 32.65 9.01
C SER A 7 3.96 32.15 8.94
N PRO A 8 3.01 32.70 9.72
CA PRO A 8 1.61 32.28 9.64
C PRO A 8 1.00 32.41 8.23
N ALA A 9 1.38 33.43 7.47
CA ALA A 9 0.91 33.60 6.09
C ALA A 9 1.46 32.52 5.16
N GLU A 10 2.75 32.18 5.27
CA GLU A 10 3.35 31.09 4.49
C GLU A 10 2.75 29.73 4.87
N SER A 11 2.43 29.50 6.15
CA SER A 11 1.75 28.27 6.58
C SER A 11 0.38 28.12 5.91
N GLU A 12 -0.42 29.18 5.86
CA GLU A 12 -1.72 29.15 5.17
C GLU A 12 -1.59 28.99 3.65
N GLU A 13 -0.55 29.59 3.06
CA GLU A 13 -0.25 29.43 1.63
C GLU A 13 0.13 27.98 1.30
N VAL A 14 0.97 27.33 2.12
CA VAL A 14 1.31 25.91 2.01
C VAL A 14 0.06 25.04 2.04
N VAL A 15 -0.86 25.28 2.98
CA VAL A 15 -2.12 24.52 3.07
C VAL A 15 -2.99 24.76 1.85
N THR A 16 -3.17 26.01 1.43
CA THR A 16 -4.00 26.36 0.27
C THR A 16 -3.45 25.77 -1.03
N GLN A 17 -2.14 25.84 -1.22
CA GLN A 17 -1.45 25.24 -2.35
C GLN A 17 -1.69 23.72 -2.36
N ARG A 18 -1.46 23.05 -1.22
CA ARG A 18 -1.59 21.59 -1.17
C ARG A 18 -3.02 21.12 -1.39
N ILE A 19 -4.01 21.78 -0.80
CA ILE A 19 -5.44 21.52 -1.07
C ILE A 19 -5.74 21.67 -2.56
N THR A 20 -5.21 22.71 -3.21
CA THR A 20 -5.42 22.93 -4.64
C THR A 20 -4.80 21.81 -5.50
N GLU A 21 -3.60 21.37 -5.15
CA GLU A 21 -2.88 20.30 -5.89
C GLU A 21 -3.58 18.94 -5.79
N ILE A 22 -4.17 18.62 -4.63
CA ILE A 22 -4.81 17.31 -4.38
C ILE A 22 -6.28 17.28 -4.80
N THR A 23 -6.89 18.45 -5.03
CA THR A 23 -8.30 18.55 -5.45
C THR A 23 -8.43 18.18 -6.92
N PRO A 24 -9.23 17.15 -7.26
CA PRO A 24 -9.46 16.78 -8.66
C PRO A 24 -10.07 17.92 -9.48
N PRO A 25 -9.72 18.04 -10.78
CA PRO A 25 -10.19 19.12 -11.64
C PRO A 25 -11.71 19.06 -11.90
N ARG A 26 -12.36 17.91 -11.67
CA ARG A 26 -13.79 17.73 -11.83
C ARG A 26 -14.39 17.26 -10.51
N ARG A 27 -15.53 17.83 -10.15
CA ARG A 27 -16.33 17.32 -9.04
C ARG A 27 -16.87 15.92 -9.37
N PRO A 28 -16.95 15.03 -8.38
CA PRO A 28 -17.57 13.73 -8.56
C PRO A 28 -19.07 13.89 -8.85
N ASP A 29 -19.58 13.02 -9.72
CA ASP A 29 -21.02 12.86 -9.91
C ASP A 29 -21.47 11.66 -9.06
N ARG A 30 -22.17 11.94 -7.95
CA ARG A 30 -22.59 10.93 -6.98
C ARG A 30 -24.10 10.96 -6.79
N ARG A 31 -24.74 9.83 -7.05
CA ARG A 31 -26.18 9.66 -6.77
C ARG A 31 -26.44 9.69 -5.27
N SER A 32 -27.62 10.18 -4.91
CA SER A 32 -28.09 10.16 -3.52
C SER A 32 -28.09 8.72 -2.97
N GLY A 33 -27.55 8.55 -1.76
CA GLY A 33 -27.46 7.25 -1.06
C GLY A 33 -26.26 6.38 -1.43
N VAL A 34 -25.43 6.76 -2.39
CA VAL A 34 -24.16 6.07 -2.69
C VAL A 34 -23.05 6.63 -1.81
N GLN A 35 -22.31 5.78 -1.11
CA GLN A 35 -21.17 6.20 -0.29
C GLN A 35 -19.93 6.50 -1.15
N PRO A 36 -19.09 7.49 -0.78
CA PRO A 36 -17.75 7.64 -1.33
C PRO A 36 -16.84 6.48 -0.95
N ILE A 37 -15.83 6.19 -1.77
CA ILE A 37 -14.86 5.12 -1.55
C ILE A 37 -13.55 5.75 -1.09
N ALA A 38 -13.00 5.23 -0.01
CA ALA A 38 -11.65 5.53 0.43
C ALA A 38 -10.78 4.28 0.32
N VAL A 39 -9.67 4.37 -0.40
CA VAL A 39 -8.70 3.28 -0.54
C VAL A 39 -7.41 3.65 0.17
N VAL A 40 -7.04 2.89 1.20
CA VAL A 40 -5.79 3.07 1.95
C VAL A 40 -4.84 1.93 1.63
N ILE A 41 -3.72 2.26 0.99
CA ILE A 41 -2.73 1.30 0.53
C ILE A 41 -1.61 1.16 1.57
N GLY A 42 -1.50 -0.03 2.15
CA GLY A 42 -0.49 -0.45 3.12
C GLY A 42 0.69 -1.17 2.51
N GLY A 43 1.84 -1.07 3.18
CA GLY A 43 3.05 -1.78 2.78
C GLY A 43 4.32 -1.05 3.20
N GLN A 44 5.42 -1.80 3.29
CA GLN A 44 6.72 -1.24 3.64
C GLN A 44 7.18 -0.17 2.62
N PRO A 45 8.17 0.68 2.98
CA PRO A 45 8.89 1.47 1.99
C PRO A 45 9.44 0.58 0.87
N GLY A 46 9.32 1.02 -0.39
CA GLY A 46 9.75 0.23 -1.55
C GLY A 46 8.80 -0.89 -1.99
N ALA A 47 7.64 -1.07 -1.35
CA ALA A 47 6.64 -2.09 -1.73
C ALA A 47 5.87 -1.79 -3.04
N ALA A 48 6.17 -0.69 -3.75
CA ALA A 48 5.41 -0.23 -4.94
C ALA A 48 3.97 0.25 -4.67
N LYS A 49 3.71 0.83 -3.48
CA LYS A 49 2.42 1.46 -3.16
C LYS A 49 1.97 2.49 -4.19
N SER A 50 2.88 3.34 -4.68
CA SER A 50 2.57 4.36 -5.69
C SER A 50 2.03 3.75 -7.00
N THR A 51 2.59 2.62 -7.44
CA THR A 51 2.08 1.91 -8.63
C THR A 51 0.64 1.43 -8.42
N VAL A 52 0.33 0.90 -7.24
CA VAL A 52 -1.04 0.48 -6.91
C VAL A 52 -1.95 1.70 -6.77
N GLN A 53 -1.47 2.80 -6.21
CA GLN A 53 -2.22 4.05 -6.06
C GLN A 53 -2.63 4.63 -7.42
N ASP A 54 -1.70 4.67 -8.39
CA ASP A 54 -1.98 5.13 -9.75
C ASP A 54 -3.04 4.24 -10.43
N LEU A 55 -2.93 2.92 -10.27
CA LEU A 55 -3.93 1.96 -10.79
C LEU A 55 -5.31 2.19 -10.18
N VAL A 56 -5.37 2.40 -8.87
CA VAL A 56 -6.62 2.67 -8.15
C VAL A 56 -7.22 4.01 -8.58
N GLN A 57 -6.42 5.07 -8.66
CA GLN A 57 -6.92 6.39 -9.07
C GLN A 57 -7.48 6.34 -10.50
N ALA A 58 -6.79 5.66 -11.42
CA ALA A 58 -7.26 5.47 -12.78
C ALA A 58 -8.59 4.71 -12.84
N ALA A 59 -8.79 3.72 -11.96
CA ALA A 59 -10.03 2.96 -11.87
C ALA A 59 -11.19 3.77 -11.27
N LEU A 60 -10.94 4.55 -10.21
CA LEU A 60 -11.97 5.32 -9.53
C LEU A 60 -12.38 6.59 -10.31
N GLY A 61 -11.48 7.12 -11.14
CA GLY A 61 -11.70 8.26 -12.02
C GLY A 61 -10.55 9.26 -11.91
N PRO A 62 -9.65 9.36 -12.90
CA PRO A 62 -8.43 10.16 -12.80
C PRO A 62 -8.68 11.66 -12.58
N ASP A 63 -9.82 12.17 -13.05
CA ASP A 63 -10.20 13.59 -12.94
C ASP A 63 -11.17 13.88 -11.79
N THR A 64 -11.64 12.84 -11.08
CA THR A 64 -12.73 12.93 -10.09
C THR A 64 -12.41 12.25 -8.75
N ALA A 65 -11.40 11.38 -8.69
CA ALA A 65 -10.91 10.76 -7.46
C ALA A 65 -9.61 11.44 -7.03
N ALA A 66 -9.55 11.81 -5.75
CA ALA A 66 -8.38 12.46 -5.18
C ALA A 66 -7.31 11.42 -4.83
N SER A 67 -6.07 11.69 -5.24
CA SER A 67 -4.90 10.91 -4.84
C SER A 67 -4.08 11.75 -3.88
N TYR A 68 -3.96 11.30 -2.63
CA TYR A 68 -3.30 12.04 -1.57
C TYR A 68 -2.18 11.21 -0.93
N GLU A 69 -0.96 11.75 -0.95
CA GLU A 69 0.20 11.19 -0.30
C GLU A 69 0.80 12.23 0.66
N ALA A 70 0.77 11.92 1.95
CA ALA A 70 1.27 12.83 2.99
C ALA A 70 2.79 13.00 2.90
N ASP A 71 3.52 11.99 2.41
CA ASP A 71 4.96 12.10 2.17
C ASP A 71 5.31 13.21 1.15
N ASP A 72 4.34 13.64 0.32
CA ASP A 72 4.53 14.71 -0.67
C ASP A 72 4.29 16.12 -0.12
N ASP A 73 3.72 16.25 1.07
CA ASP A 73 3.41 17.55 1.68
C ASP A 73 4.65 18.42 1.88
N ALA A 74 5.82 17.79 2.08
CA ALA A 74 7.10 18.49 2.14
C ALA A 74 7.41 19.31 0.88
N GLY A 75 6.93 18.87 -0.29
CA GLY A 75 7.11 19.55 -1.57
C GLY A 75 6.40 20.91 -1.65
N ALA A 76 5.33 21.10 -0.87
CA ALA A 76 4.62 22.37 -0.80
C ALA A 76 5.40 23.44 -0.01
N HIS A 77 6.45 23.07 0.73
CA HIS A 77 7.25 24.05 1.46
C HIS A 77 7.99 24.98 0.49
N PRO A 78 7.87 26.32 0.59
CA PRO A 78 8.43 27.27 -0.39
C PRO A 78 9.96 27.21 -0.53
N ARG A 79 10.62 26.62 0.47
CA ARG A 79 12.09 26.43 0.51
C ARG A 79 12.51 24.97 0.31
N TYR A 80 11.61 24.07 -0.11
CA TYR A 80 11.87 22.64 -0.26
C TYR A 80 13.08 22.35 -1.14
N ASP A 81 13.08 22.82 -2.39
CA ASP A 81 14.17 22.54 -3.35
C ASP A 81 15.53 23.05 -2.89
N ALA A 82 15.56 24.23 -2.26
CA ALA A 82 16.78 24.81 -1.71
C ALA A 82 17.29 23.98 -0.54
N ALA A 83 16.39 23.52 0.34
CA ALA A 83 16.74 22.67 1.48
C ALA A 83 17.25 21.30 1.05
N MET A 84 16.55 20.64 0.11
CA MET A 84 16.92 19.31 -0.40
C MET A 84 18.28 19.32 -1.11
N ARG A 85 18.58 20.35 -1.90
CA ARG A 85 19.90 20.48 -2.56
C ARG A 85 21.04 20.77 -1.59
N ALA A 86 20.78 21.48 -0.48
CA ALA A 86 21.81 21.87 0.46
C ALA A 86 22.03 20.87 1.61
N GLY A 87 20.99 20.15 2.03
CA GLY A 87 20.97 19.36 3.27
C GLY A 87 21.30 17.88 3.11
N GLY A 88 21.56 17.40 1.88
CA GLY A 88 21.87 15.99 1.63
C GLY A 88 20.76 15.04 2.11
N ILE A 89 21.16 13.88 2.62
CA ILE A 89 20.26 12.76 2.94
C ILE A 89 19.24 13.09 4.06
N ASP A 90 19.58 14.01 4.98
CA ASP A 90 18.76 14.39 6.13
C ASP A 90 17.84 15.59 5.86
N ALA A 91 17.92 16.21 4.68
CA ALA A 91 17.21 17.45 4.36
C ALA A 91 15.69 17.33 4.54
N LEU A 92 15.12 16.19 4.14
CA LEU A 92 13.68 15.97 4.16
C LEU A 92 13.10 16.08 5.58
N SER A 93 13.73 15.43 6.56
CA SER A 93 13.26 15.45 7.94
C SER A 93 13.26 16.86 8.54
N ASN A 94 14.18 17.72 8.11
CA ASN A 94 14.21 19.12 8.54
C ASN A 94 13.06 19.93 7.93
N VAL A 95 12.71 19.68 6.67
CA VAL A 95 11.55 20.34 6.03
C VAL A 95 10.25 19.91 6.69
N VAL A 96 10.04 18.60 6.85
CA VAL A 96 8.79 18.03 7.42
C VAL A 96 8.50 18.62 8.81
N ARG A 97 9.52 18.81 9.66
CA ARG A 97 9.37 19.40 11.00
C ARG A 97 8.93 20.88 10.99
N ASN A 98 9.03 21.55 9.86
CA ASN A 98 8.65 22.96 9.70
C ASN A 98 7.38 23.15 8.85
N LEU A 99 6.70 22.07 8.47
CA LEU A 99 5.38 22.16 7.85
C LEU A 99 4.31 22.56 8.89
N PRO A 100 3.17 23.12 8.45
CA PRO A 100 2.02 23.31 9.33
C PRO A 100 1.61 21.96 9.96
N PRO A 101 1.43 21.89 11.30
CA PRO A 101 1.21 20.62 12.00
C PRO A 101 -0.14 19.96 11.67
N ASP A 102 -1.10 20.73 11.19
CA ASP A 102 -2.45 20.35 10.80
C ASP A 102 -2.61 20.20 9.27
N LEU A 103 -1.54 20.31 8.50
CA LEU A 103 -1.58 20.30 7.03
C LEU A 103 -2.31 19.07 6.47
N SER A 104 -1.90 17.86 6.89
CA SER A 104 -2.48 16.62 6.38
C SER A 104 -3.94 16.43 6.79
N GLU A 105 -4.30 16.87 8.01
CA GLU A 105 -5.68 16.86 8.50
C GLU A 105 -6.55 17.80 7.65
N ARG A 106 -6.11 19.03 7.43
CA ARG A 106 -6.83 20.01 6.59
C ARG A 106 -6.95 19.58 5.13
N CYS A 107 -5.90 18.93 4.59
CA CYS A 107 -5.94 18.36 3.25
C CYS A 107 -7.01 17.27 3.13
N LEU A 108 -7.00 16.29 4.03
CA LEU A 108 -8.03 15.24 4.05
C LEU A 108 -9.43 15.82 4.29
N ASP A 109 -9.61 16.70 5.27
CA ASP A 109 -10.90 17.32 5.58
C ASP A 109 -11.48 18.05 4.35
N SER A 110 -10.64 18.76 3.58
CA SER A 110 -11.10 19.43 2.35
C SER A 110 -11.68 18.49 1.29
N LEU A 111 -11.20 17.24 1.23
CA LEU A 111 -11.67 16.22 0.30
C LEU A 111 -12.90 15.48 0.85
N LEU A 112 -12.90 15.19 2.15
CA LEU A 112 -13.93 14.40 2.82
C LEU A 112 -15.21 15.21 3.09
N SER A 113 -15.09 16.52 3.32
CA SER A 113 -16.21 17.43 3.58
C SER A 113 -16.77 18.12 2.33
N ALA A 114 -16.19 17.86 1.15
CA ALA A 114 -16.70 18.38 -0.12
C ALA A 114 -18.14 17.94 -0.40
N ASP A 115 -18.87 18.69 -1.22
CA ASP A 115 -20.24 18.37 -1.63
C ASP A 115 -20.35 18.16 -3.16
N PRO A 116 -20.53 16.91 -3.64
CA PRO A 116 -20.46 15.66 -2.87
C PRO A 116 -19.01 15.29 -2.50
N PRO A 117 -18.78 14.43 -1.46
CA PRO A 117 -17.44 14.02 -1.06
C PRO A 117 -16.68 13.28 -2.15
N TYR A 118 -15.37 13.51 -2.22
CA TYR A 118 -14.47 12.83 -3.15
C TYR A 118 -14.25 11.38 -2.76
N ASP A 119 -14.11 10.52 -3.78
CA ASP A 119 -13.38 9.25 -3.59
C ASP A 119 -11.91 9.59 -3.35
N VAL A 120 -11.26 8.91 -2.41
CA VAL A 120 -9.88 9.20 -1.99
C VAL A 120 -9.04 7.93 -2.10
N VAL A 121 -7.88 8.02 -2.72
CA VAL A 121 -6.82 7.01 -2.61
C VAL A 121 -5.63 7.61 -1.89
N THR A 122 -5.13 6.90 -0.89
CA THR A 122 -3.96 7.30 -0.10
C THR A 122 -3.10 6.10 0.25
N SER A 123 -1.89 6.35 0.75
CA SER A 123 -0.97 5.30 1.16
C SER A 123 -0.40 5.59 2.54
N ALA A 124 -0.10 4.52 3.27
CA ALA A 124 0.59 4.56 4.54
C ALA A 124 1.38 3.26 4.73
N TRP A 125 2.17 3.16 5.78
CA TRP A 125 2.87 1.89 6.05
C TRP A 125 1.93 0.83 6.58
N LEU A 126 0.98 1.20 7.45
CA LEU A 126 0.00 0.29 8.06
C LEU A 126 0.68 -0.90 8.76
N GLU A 127 1.73 -0.62 9.53
CA GLU A 127 2.64 -1.61 10.10
C GLU A 127 2.19 -2.20 11.44
N THR A 128 1.13 -1.66 12.03
CA THR A 128 0.47 -2.21 13.22
C THR A 128 -1.05 -2.18 13.05
N GLY A 129 -1.75 -3.06 13.79
CA GLY A 129 -3.21 -3.06 13.83
C GLY A 129 -3.80 -1.71 14.26
N ASP A 130 -3.20 -1.04 15.26
CA ASP A 130 -3.66 0.26 15.73
C ASP A 130 -3.55 1.35 14.66
N ARG A 131 -2.42 1.40 13.93
CA ARG A 131 -2.26 2.38 12.84
C ARG A 131 -3.20 2.09 11.69
N ALA A 132 -3.40 0.82 11.37
CA ALA A 132 -4.35 0.41 10.34
C ALA A 132 -5.80 0.76 10.71
N LYS A 133 -6.18 0.54 11.98
CA LYS A 133 -7.49 0.96 12.50
C LYS A 133 -7.66 2.47 12.45
N GLN A 134 -6.67 3.24 12.93
CA GLN A 134 -6.74 4.71 12.91
C GLN A 134 -6.91 5.24 11.49
N ALA A 135 -6.17 4.69 10.52
CA ALA A 135 -6.31 5.07 9.12
C ALA A 135 -7.71 4.75 8.57
N ALA A 136 -8.26 3.58 8.89
CA ALA A 136 -9.61 3.20 8.48
C ALA A 136 -10.71 4.07 9.15
N ASP A 137 -10.56 4.37 10.44
CA ASP A 137 -11.53 5.17 11.21
C ASP A 137 -11.72 6.58 10.61
N ILE A 138 -10.66 7.20 10.08
CA ILE A 138 -10.74 8.54 9.43
C ILE A 138 -11.82 8.53 8.35
N PHE A 139 -11.77 7.54 7.45
CA PHE A 139 -12.67 7.45 6.30
C PHE A 139 -14.04 6.88 6.68
N HIS A 140 -14.06 5.87 7.56
CA HIS A 140 -15.32 5.32 8.06
C HIS A 140 -16.17 6.39 8.76
N ASN A 141 -15.56 7.22 9.61
CA ASN A 141 -16.24 8.30 10.30
C ASN A 141 -16.70 9.43 9.37
N ALA A 142 -16.04 9.59 8.21
CA ALA A 142 -16.47 10.50 7.15
C ALA A 142 -17.59 9.92 6.26
N GLY A 143 -18.03 8.69 6.51
CA GLY A 143 -19.11 8.03 5.78
C GLY A 143 -18.65 7.34 4.48
N HIS A 144 -17.35 7.16 4.29
CA HIS A 144 -16.79 6.42 3.17
C HIS A 144 -16.89 4.91 3.39
N ARG A 145 -17.14 4.19 2.29
CA ARG A 145 -16.82 2.78 2.20
C ARG A 145 -15.29 2.64 2.18
N THR A 146 -14.77 1.97 3.19
CA THR A 146 -13.32 1.92 3.44
C THR A 146 -12.72 0.64 2.89
N VAL A 147 -11.76 0.78 1.99
CA VAL A 147 -11.02 -0.30 1.34
C VAL A 147 -9.56 -0.27 1.79
N MET A 148 -9.08 -1.37 2.34
CA MET A 148 -7.68 -1.52 2.76
C MET A 148 -6.95 -2.44 1.79
N VAL A 149 -5.83 -1.98 1.22
CA VAL A 149 -5.06 -2.75 0.24
C VAL A 149 -3.65 -2.95 0.77
N TYR A 150 -3.20 -4.19 0.91
CA TYR A 150 -1.83 -4.49 1.32
C TYR A 150 -1.00 -4.98 0.14
N VAL A 151 0.11 -4.29 -0.14
CA VAL A 151 1.02 -4.69 -1.23
C VAL A 151 2.06 -5.68 -0.72
N ALA A 152 1.99 -6.90 -1.25
CA ALA A 152 2.95 -7.97 -1.01
C ALA A 152 4.18 -7.77 -1.90
N THR A 153 5.34 -7.57 -1.28
CA THR A 153 6.62 -7.46 -1.98
C THR A 153 7.71 -8.05 -1.10
N ASN A 154 8.59 -8.85 -1.70
CA ASN A 154 9.73 -9.45 -1.03
C ASN A 154 10.72 -8.38 -0.51
N GLU A 155 11.31 -8.62 0.66
CA GLU A 155 12.23 -7.68 1.32
C GLU A 155 13.45 -7.28 0.46
N ALA A 156 14.00 -8.19 -0.34
CA ALA A 156 15.14 -7.88 -1.20
C ALA A 156 14.76 -6.83 -2.25
N ASP A 157 13.60 -7.02 -2.87
CA ASP A 157 13.09 -6.14 -3.91
C ASP A 157 12.70 -4.78 -3.35
N SER A 158 12.08 -4.72 -2.17
CA SER A 158 11.71 -3.44 -1.56
C SER A 158 12.93 -2.64 -1.11
N LEU A 159 13.98 -3.27 -0.57
CA LEU A 159 15.25 -2.58 -0.29
C LEU A 159 15.89 -2.02 -1.56
N LEU A 160 15.95 -2.83 -2.63
CA LEU A 160 16.57 -2.39 -3.89
C LEU A 160 15.78 -1.25 -4.53
N ALA A 161 14.45 -1.29 -4.43
CA ALA A 161 13.57 -0.22 -4.91
C ALA A 161 13.82 1.10 -4.17
N ILE A 162 14.06 1.08 -2.85
CA ILE A 162 14.42 2.28 -2.08
C ILE A 162 15.71 2.90 -2.63
N ALA A 163 16.77 2.08 -2.75
CA ALA A 163 18.07 2.53 -3.25
C ALA A 163 17.96 3.10 -4.68
N ASN A 164 17.25 2.38 -5.56
CA ASN A 164 17.08 2.77 -6.95
C ASN A 164 16.28 4.08 -7.08
N ARG A 165 15.15 4.21 -6.36
CA ARG A 165 14.32 5.41 -6.38
C ARG A 165 15.12 6.63 -5.92
N TYR A 166 15.84 6.51 -4.80
CA TYR A 166 16.68 7.60 -4.30
C TYR A 166 17.70 8.04 -5.36
N GLN A 167 18.41 7.07 -5.96
CA GLN A 167 19.46 7.37 -6.92
C GLN A 167 18.89 8.00 -8.21
N GLN A 168 17.75 7.52 -8.69
CA GLN A 168 17.05 8.10 -9.84
C GLN A 168 16.63 9.55 -9.58
N SER A 169 16.04 9.84 -8.41
CA SER A 169 15.70 11.21 -8.03
C SER A 169 16.95 12.09 -7.96
N LYS A 170 18.02 11.59 -7.34
CA LYS A 170 19.29 12.32 -7.23
C LYS A 170 19.88 12.64 -8.60
N ASP A 171 19.81 11.71 -9.55
CA ASP A 171 20.30 11.95 -10.91
C ASP A 171 19.46 12.99 -11.66
N ALA A 172 18.14 12.99 -11.44
CA ALA A 172 17.21 13.88 -12.14
C ALA A 172 17.19 15.31 -11.57
N THR A 173 17.23 15.46 -10.24
CA THR A 173 16.99 16.76 -9.57
C THR A 173 18.14 17.19 -8.64
N GLY A 174 19.19 16.39 -8.52
CA GLY A 174 20.31 16.62 -7.62
C GLY A 174 20.06 16.19 -6.17
N SER A 175 18.86 15.70 -5.84
CA SER A 175 18.51 15.21 -4.49
C SER A 175 17.45 14.11 -4.54
N GLY A 176 17.36 13.29 -3.49
CA GLY A 176 16.36 12.22 -3.40
C GLY A 176 15.83 12.04 -1.98
N ARG A 177 14.59 11.57 -1.85
CA ARG A 177 14.01 11.23 -0.54
C ARG A 177 14.56 9.89 -0.07
N TRP A 178 15.48 9.94 0.88
CA TRP A 178 16.07 8.75 1.46
C TRP A 178 15.15 8.11 2.51
N VAL A 179 15.20 6.79 2.57
CA VAL A 179 14.53 6.00 3.61
C VAL A 179 15.55 5.03 4.17
N ASP A 180 15.82 5.13 5.46
CA ASP A 180 16.79 4.27 6.13
C ASP A 180 16.37 2.81 6.13
N ARG A 181 17.38 1.94 6.04
CA ARG A 181 17.17 0.49 6.09
C ARG A 181 16.56 0.07 7.43
N GLU A 182 16.98 0.68 8.54
CA GLU A 182 16.48 0.39 9.87
C GLU A 182 14.98 0.68 9.99
N LEU A 183 14.50 1.72 9.30
CA LEU A 183 13.07 2.01 9.21
C LEU A 183 12.34 0.93 8.38
N HIS A 184 12.87 0.56 7.22
CA HIS A 184 12.32 -0.54 6.43
C HIS A 184 12.24 -1.85 7.25
N ASP A 185 13.35 -2.24 7.88
CA ASP A 185 13.48 -3.50 8.62
C ASP A 185 12.59 -3.54 9.87
N ARG A 186 12.26 -2.38 10.45
CA ARG A 186 11.25 -2.25 11.52
C ARG A 186 9.82 -2.42 11.01
N VAL A 187 9.49 -1.84 9.86
CA VAL A 187 8.13 -1.83 9.29
C VAL A 187 7.77 -3.17 8.65
N TYR A 188 8.69 -3.75 7.87
CA TYR A 188 8.45 -4.95 7.06
C TYR A 188 7.77 -6.11 7.81
N PRO A 189 8.24 -6.55 9.00
CA PRO A 189 7.66 -7.70 9.68
C PRO A 189 6.27 -7.46 10.27
N GLY A 190 5.88 -6.21 10.55
CA GLY A 190 4.58 -5.89 11.17
C GLY A 190 3.39 -5.93 10.21
N ILE A 191 3.64 -5.75 8.90
CA ILE A 191 2.60 -5.66 7.87
C ILE A 191 1.62 -6.85 7.86
N PRO A 192 2.04 -8.13 7.91
CA PRO A 192 1.11 -9.24 7.87
C PRO A 192 0.22 -9.33 9.11
N ASP A 193 0.73 -8.98 10.30
CA ASP A 193 -0.06 -8.94 11.53
C ASP A 193 -1.06 -7.78 11.54
N ALA A 194 -0.67 -6.63 10.98
CA ALA A 194 -1.58 -5.50 10.79
C ALA A 194 -2.73 -5.85 9.85
N ALA A 195 -2.44 -6.51 8.72
CA ALA A 195 -3.47 -6.98 7.79
C ALA A 195 -4.44 -7.98 8.45
N HIS A 196 -3.92 -8.90 9.26
CA HIS A 196 -4.77 -9.78 10.06
C HIS A 196 -5.67 -9.02 11.04
N ALA A 197 -5.13 -8.00 11.72
CA ALA A 197 -5.90 -7.20 12.67
C ALA A 197 -7.04 -6.42 12.00
N VAL A 198 -6.79 -5.84 10.80
CA VAL A 198 -7.84 -5.18 9.99
C VAL A 198 -8.95 -6.15 9.65
N GLU A 199 -8.57 -7.33 9.16
CA GLU A 199 -9.52 -8.35 8.73
C GLU A 199 -10.32 -8.95 9.88
N ALA A 200 -9.63 -9.38 10.95
CA ALA A 200 -10.25 -9.97 12.13
C ALA A 200 -11.12 -8.96 12.91
N GLY A 201 -10.71 -7.69 12.92
CA GLY A 201 -11.43 -6.61 13.56
C GLY A 201 -12.57 -6.04 12.72
N GLY A 202 -12.67 -6.40 11.44
CA GLY A 202 -13.62 -5.80 10.50
C GLY A 202 -13.48 -4.28 10.40
N TYR A 203 -12.24 -3.78 10.45
CA TYR A 203 -11.97 -2.32 10.44
C TYR A 203 -12.22 -1.67 9.08
N ALA A 204 -12.30 -2.47 8.02
CA ALA A 204 -12.59 -2.03 6.66
C ALA A 204 -13.77 -2.81 6.08
N ASP A 205 -14.45 -2.20 5.10
CA ASP A 205 -15.53 -2.85 4.36
C ASP A 205 -14.98 -3.87 3.37
N ASP A 206 -13.81 -3.59 2.79
CA ASP A 206 -13.12 -4.49 1.86
C ASP A 206 -11.62 -4.52 2.18
N ILE A 207 -11.02 -5.71 2.15
CA ILE A 207 -9.59 -5.89 2.27
C ILE A 207 -9.05 -6.66 1.07
N TYR A 208 -7.93 -6.19 0.53
CA TYR A 208 -7.22 -6.83 -0.58
C TYR A 208 -5.75 -7.04 -0.21
N VAL A 209 -5.20 -8.17 -0.64
CA VAL A 209 -3.74 -8.36 -0.76
C VAL A 209 -3.42 -8.43 -2.24
N VAL A 210 -2.46 -7.61 -2.67
CA VAL A 210 -2.05 -7.53 -4.07
C VAL A 210 -0.54 -7.71 -4.21
N ASP A 211 -0.10 -8.20 -5.36
CA ASP A 211 1.31 -8.12 -5.73
C ASP A 211 1.69 -6.68 -6.15
N ARG A 212 2.98 -6.47 -6.44
CA ARG A 212 3.51 -5.16 -6.84
C ARG A 212 2.95 -4.61 -8.16
N ALA A 213 2.30 -5.44 -8.97
CA ALA A 213 1.69 -5.08 -10.25
C ALA A 213 0.17 -4.83 -10.13
N GLY A 214 -0.38 -4.96 -8.92
CA GLY A 214 -1.80 -4.79 -8.63
C GLY A 214 -2.66 -6.02 -8.93
N ASN A 215 -2.06 -7.21 -9.09
CA ASN A 215 -2.82 -8.45 -9.18
C ASN A 215 -3.28 -8.86 -7.78
N VAL A 216 -4.57 -9.15 -7.63
CA VAL A 216 -5.21 -9.59 -6.39
C VAL A 216 -4.83 -11.03 -6.10
N LEU A 217 -4.23 -11.23 -4.93
CA LEU A 217 -3.82 -12.51 -4.37
C LEU A 217 -4.83 -13.02 -3.35
N TYR A 218 -5.55 -12.10 -2.71
CA TYR A 218 -6.56 -12.37 -1.71
C TYR A 218 -7.52 -11.19 -1.62
N GLU A 219 -8.79 -11.47 -1.36
CA GLU A 219 -9.80 -10.48 -1.04
C GLU A 219 -10.78 -11.00 0.00
N ASN A 220 -11.28 -10.11 0.85
CA ASN A 220 -12.36 -10.40 1.77
C ASN A 220 -13.22 -9.16 1.96
N HIS A 221 -14.51 -9.38 2.23
CA HIS A 221 -15.50 -8.31 2.30
C HIS A 221 -16.30 -8.45 3.59
N ARG A 222 -16.60 -7.31 4.21
CA ARG A 222 -17.38 -7.24 5.45
C ARG A 222 -18.87 -7.32 5.14
N ASN A 223 -19.57 -8.17 5.87
CA ASN A 223 -21.03 -8.28 5.85
C ASN A 223 -21.66 -7.13 6.64
N ALA A 224 -22.97 -6.92 6.42
CA ALA A 224 -23.74 -5.91 7.16
C ALA A 224 -23.81 -6.19 8.68
N ASP A 225 -23.63 -7.44 9.11
CA ASP A 225 -23.56 -7.83 10.53
C ASP A 225 -22.16 -7.62 11.14
N GLY A 226 -21.20 -7.12 10.35
CA GLY A 226 -19.83 -6.84 10.74
C GLY A 226 -18.87 -8.01 10.65
N THR A 227 -19.33 -9.21 10.28
CA THR A 227 -18.49 -10.40 10.05
C THR A 227 -17.82 -10.35 8.68
N MET A 228 -16.73 -11.10 8.49
CA MET A 228 -16.11 -11.27 7.18
C MET A 228 -16.81 -12.39 6.39
N GLN A 229 -16.93 -12.21 5.06
CA GLN A 229 -17.58 -13.19 4.18
C GLN A 229 -16.81 -14.51 4.04
N ALA A 230 -15.49 -14.43 3.97
CA ALA A 230 -14.60 -15.58 3.86
C ALA A 230 -13.79 -15.78 5.14
N PRO A 231 -13.26 -17.00 5.38
CA PRO A 231 -12.27 -17.22 6.43
C PRO A 231 -11.07 -16.27 6.30
N LEU A 232 -10.52 -15.86 7.43
CA LEU A 232 -9.41 -14.90 7.52
C LEU A 232 -8.18 -15.45 6.79
N GLY A 233 -7.67 -14.70 5.81
CA GLY A 233 -6.59 -15.17 4.93
C GLY A 233 -5.54 -14.11 4.55
N ALA A 234 -5.75 -12.84 4.91
CA ALA A 234 -4.91 -11.74 4.43
C ALA A 234 -3.42 -11.91 4.82
N LYS A 235 -3.16 -12.29 6.08
CA LYS A 235 -1.80 -12.56 6.56
C LYS A 235 -1.12 -13.69 5.80
N ALA A 236 -1.83 -14.80 5.57
CA ALA A 236 -1.28 -15.96 4.90
C ALA A 236 -0.93 -15.64 3.44
N ALA A 237 -1.81 -14.91 2.73
CA ALA A 237 -1.55 -14.47 1.36
C ALA A 237 -0.34 -13.54 1.25
N LEU A 238 -0.21 -12.57 2.17
CA LEU A 238 0.96 -11.68 2.23
C LEU A 238 2.27 -12.44 2.43
N ILE A 239 2.29 -13.41 3.34
CA ILE A 239 3.48 -14.23 3.62
C ILE A 239 3.80 -15.11 2.41
N ALA A 240 2.79 -15.77 1.83
CA ALA A 240 2.98 -16.67 0.70
C ALA A 240 3.62 -15.94 -0.50
N GLU A 241 3.17 -14.73 -0.84
CA GLU A 241 3.78 -13.96 -1.93
C GLU A 241 5.17 -13.44 -1.58
N ARG A 242 5.41 -13.02 -0.33
CA ARG A 242 6.75 -12.60 0.12
C ARG A 242 7.77 -13.72 0.02
N ASP A 243 7.36 -14.95 0.29
CA ASP A 243 8.22 -16.14 0.30
C ASP A 243 8.30 -16.83 -1.07
N ARG A 244 7.43 -16.44 -2.02
CA ARG A 244 7.38 -17.02 -3.37
C ARG A 244 8.75 -16.89 -4.08
N PRO A 245 9.23 -17.95 -4.75
CA PRO A 245 10.37 -17.85 -5.66
C PRO A 245 10.12 -16.78 -6.74
N PRO A 246 11.13 -15.96 -7.12
CA PRO A 246 10.95 -14.98 -8.18
C PRO A 246 10.77 -15.69 -9.53
N THR A 247 10.13 -15.02 -10.48
CA THR A 247 10.24 -15.44 -11.89
C THR A 247 11.64 -15.15 -12.43
N PRO A 248 12.07 -15.80 -13.53
CA PRO A 248 13.32 -15.46 -14.19
C PRO A 248 13.43 -13.97 -14.55
N GLU A 249 12.33 -13.35 -14.98
CA GLU A 249 12.25 -11.93 -15.34
C GLU A 249 12.39 -11.02 -14.11
N GLU A 250 11.68 -11.34 -13.02
CA GLU A 250 11.81 -10.64 -11.74
C GLU A 250 13.27 -10.70 -11.24
N HIS A 251 13.89 -11.88 -11.31
CA HIS A 251 15.28 -12.07 -10.90
C HIS A 251 16.25 -11.29 -11.79
N GLN A 252 16.05 -11.32 -13.12
CA GLN A 252 16.87 -10.57 -14.05
C GLN A 252 16.78 -9.05 -13.79
N HIS A 253 15.57 -8.54 -13.59
CA HIS A 253 15.34 -7.13 -13.27
C HIS A 253 16.06 -6.71 -11.97
N PHE A 254 15.98 -7.55 -10.93
CA PHE A 254 16.73 -7.34 -9.70
C PHE A 254 18.24 -7.25 -9.96
N VAL A 255 18.79 -8.22 -10.71
CA VAL A 255 20.23 -8.29 -11.00
C VAL A 255 20.70 -7.09 -11.82
N GLU A 256 19.95 -6.68 -12.82
CA GLU A 256 20.27 -5.53 -13.67
C GLU A 256 20.26 -4.23 -12.88
N THR A 257 19.23 -4.03 -12.04
CA THR A 257 19.11 -2.84 -11.19
C THR A 257 20.27 -2.78 -10.18
N ALA A 258 20.55 -3.89 -9.49
CA ALA A 258 21.66 -3.97 -8.54
C ALA A 258 23.01 -3.74 -9.23
N ARG A 259 23.23 -4.32 -10.42
CA ARG A 259 24.46 -4.12 -11.20
C ARG A 259 24.62 -2.66 -11.62
N SER A 260 23.56 -2.02 -12.08
CA SER A 260 23.56 -0.61 -12.48
C SER A 260 23.97 0.29 -11.32
N LEU A 261 23.37 0.11 -10.13
CA LEU A 261 23.74 0.88 -8.95
C LEU A 261 25.19 0.62 -8.52
N ARG A 262 25.63 -0.65 -8.51
CA ARG A 262 27.00 -1.03 -8.14
C ARG A 262 28.07 -0.51 -9.10
N ALA A 263 27.74 -0.37 -10.38
CA ALA A 263 28.67 0.12 -11.41
C ALA A 263 29.10 1.58 -11.18
N ARG A 264 28.37 2.33 -10.35
CA ARG A 264 28.67 3.73 -10.00
C ARG A 264 29.90 3.88 -9.09
N GLY A 265 30.32 2.81 -8.41
CA GLY A 265 31.49 2.83 -7.52
C GLY A 265 31.41 3.94 -6.47
N ASP A 266 32.45 4.76 -6.39
CA ASP A 266 32.59 5.84 -5.41
C ASP A 266 31.59 7.00 -5.60
N GLN A 267 30.84 7.03 -6.71
CA GLN A 267 29.77 8.01 -6.93
C GLN A 267 28.47 7.65 -6.21
N LEU A 268 28.33 6.40 -5.75
CA LEU A 268 27.20 5.95 -4.97
C LEU A 268 27.40 6.34 -3.51
N GLU A 269 26.44 7.04 -2.92
CA GLU A 269 26.51 7.36 -1.49
C GLU A 269 26.55 6.08 -0.66
N GLU A 270 27.32 6.12 0.42
CA GLU A 270 27.60 4.95 1.26
C GLU A 270 26.30 4.27 1.76
N PRO A 271 25.29 4.99 2.29
CA PRO A 271 24.04 4.38 2.74
C PRO A 271 23.28 3.67 1.60
N VAL A 272 23.32 4.22 0.39
CA VAL A 272 22.71 3.62 -0.81
C VAL A 272 23.45 2.34 -1.19
N GLY A 273 24.78 2.39 -1.18
CA GLY A 273 25.62 1.21 -1.41
C GLY A 273 25.38 0.11 -0.39
N ASP A 274 25.16 0.45 0.87
CA ASP A 274 24.86 -0.47 1.95
C ASP A 274 23.48 -1.12 1.79
N MET A 275 22.46 -0.33 1.41
CA MET A 275 21.13 -0.81 1.06
C MET A 275 21.19 -1.83 -0.09
N VAL A 276 21.95 -1.55 -1.16
CA VAL A 276 22.14 -2.48 -2.28
C VAL A 276 22.82 -3.77 -1.82
N ARG A 277 23.87 -3.68 -0.99
CA ARG A 277 24.53 -4.88 -0.41
C ARG A 277 23.58 -5.70 0.46
N ALA A 278 22.70 -5.06 1.21
CA ALA A 278 21.69 -5.74 2.02
C ALA A 278 20.65 -6.44 1.13
N ALA A 279 20.12 -5.75 0.11
CA ALA A 279 19.20 -6.32 -0.87
C ALA A 279 19.79 -7.57 -1.54
N MET A 280 21.03 -7.49 -2.04
CA MET A 280 21.72 -8.63 -2.67
C MET A 280 21.88 -9.82 -1.70
N ARG A 281 22.24 -9.56 -0.43
CA ARG A 281 22.35 -10.60 0.59
C ARG A 281 21.02 -11.30 0.87
N ARG A 282 19.90 -10.57 0.83
CA ARG A 282 18.55 -11.12 0.96
C ARG A 282 18.14 -11.92 -0.28
N GLN A 283 18.44 -11.42 -1.47
CA GLN A 283 18.16 -12.11 -2.72
C GLN A 283 18.85 -13.48 -2.80
N ILE A 284 20.08 -13.61 -2.29
CA ILE A 284 20.81 -14.90 -2.25
C ILE A 284 20.10 -15.93 -1.36
N ARG A 285 19.33 -15.49 -0.36
CA ARG A 285 18.57 -16.38 0.55
C ARG A 285 17.22 -16.80 -0.02
N ARG A 286 16.74 -16.11 -1.07
CA ARG A 286 15.47 -16.42 -1.72
C ARG A 286 15.61 -17.76 -2.49
N PRO A 287 14.54 -18.57 -2.56
CA PRO A 287 14.53 -19.73 -3.45
C PRO A 287 14.92 -19.36 -4.88
N VAL A 288 15.52 -20.32 -5.59
CA VAL A 288 15.93 -20.16 -7.00
C VAL A 288 14.72 -19.76 -7.84
N ALA A 289 14.95 -18.90 -8.84
CA ALA A 289 13.90 -18.45 -9.74
C ALA A 289 13.17 -19.63 -10.39
N GLN A 290 11.84 -19.53 -10.48
CA GLN A 290 10.97 -20.55 -11.04
C GLN A 290 10.02 -19.89 -12.03
N SER A 291 9.74 -20.55 -13.17
CA SER A 291 8.71 -20.08 -14.09
C SER A 291 7.38 -19.97 -13.36
N ALA A 292 6.67 -18.84 -13.52
CA ALA A 292 5.36 -18.67 -12.93
C ALA A 292 4.44 -19.80 -13.41
N SER A 293 3.78 -20.49 -12.48
CA SER A 293 2.86 -21.59 -12.80
C SER A 293 1.55 -21.12 -13.42
N SER A 294 1.26 -19.82 -13.41
CA SER A 294 0.07 -19.22 -14.02
C SER A 294 0.31 -17.75 -14.38
N GLU A 295 -0.08 -17.32 -15.58
CA GLU A 295 -0.29 -15.90 -15.85
C GLU A 295 -1.44 -15.37 -14.96
N PRO A 296 -1.42 -14.09 -14.55
CA PRO A 296 -2.53 -13.50 -13.83
C PRO A 296 -3.81 -13.63 -14.66
N VAL A 297 -4.82 -14.29 -14.08
CA VAL A 297 -6.10 -14.54 -14.75
C VAL A 297 -6.80 -13.21 -14.99
N PRO A 298 -7.23 -12.88 -16.23
CA PRO A 298 -7.99 -11.66 -16.50
C PRO A 298 -9.18 -11.52 -15.54
N GLY A 299 -9.30 -10.36 -14.90
CA GLY A 299 -10.30 -10.11 -13.86
C GLY A 299 -9.80 -10.33 -12.44
N THR A 300 -8.54 -10.68 -12.19
CA THR A 300 -7.93 -10.67 -10.84
C THR A 300 -7.19 -9.37 -10.54
N ARG A 301 -7.31 -8.32 -11.35
CA ARG A 301 -6.63 -7.04 -11.07
C ARG A 301 -7.46 -6.15 -10.14
N LEU A 302 -6.77 -5.38 -9.30
CA LEU A 302 -7.40 -4.50 -8.31
C LEU A 302 -8.24 -3.39 -8.98
N ASP A 303 -7.76 -2.82 -10.08
CA ASP A 303 -8.47 -1.81 -10.88
C ASP A 303 -9.86 -2.31 -11.32
N ALA A 304 -9.93 -3.53 -11.86
CA ALA A 304 -11.18 -4.17 -12.26
C ALA A 304 -12.10 -4.47 -11.07
N ARG A 305 -11.55 -4.87 -9.91
CA ARG A 305 -12.31 -5.10 -8.68
C ARG A 305 -12.95 -3.83 -8.15
N LEU A 306 -12.21 -2.73 -8.13
CA LEU A 306 -12.71 -1.44 -7.64
C LEU A 306 -13.72 -0.81 -8.61
N ALA A 307 -13.51 -0.93 -9.92
CA ALA A 307 -14.50 -0.50 -10.91
C ALA A 307 -15.82 -1.28 -10.76
N ALA A 308 -15.75 -2.60 -10.55
CA ALA A 308 -16.92 -3.41 -10.25
C ALA A 308 -17.59 -2.98 -8.93
N LEU A 309 -16.79 -2.68 -7.90
CA LEU A 309 -17.29 -2.20 -6.62
C LEU A 309 -18.06 -0.88 -6.75
N GLN A 310 -17.52 0.11 -7.47
CA GLN A 310 -18.20 1.37 -7.78
C GLN A 310 -19.50 1.16 -8.54
N HIS A 311 -19.54 0.22 -9.49
CA HIS A 311 -20.78 -0.10 -10.21
C HIS A 311 -21.83 -0.73 -9.30
N VAL A 312 -21.42 -1.64 -8.42
CA VAL A 312 -22.26 -2.35 -7.47
C VAL A 312 -22.86 -1.38 -6.44
N THR A 313 -22.03 -0.52 -5.84
CA THR A 313 -22.48 0.51 -4.89
C THR A 313 -23.32 1.59 -5.57
N GLY A 314 -22.98 1.97 -6.81
CA GLY A 314 -23.77 2.90 -7.63
C GLY A 314 -25.13 2.36 -8.11
N SER A 315 -25.28 1.03 -8.12
CA SER A 315 -26.50 0.33 -8.59
C SER A 315 -27.34 -0.29 -7.46
N GLY A 316 -26.85 -0.30 -6.22
CA GLY A 316 -27.51 -0.93 -5.07
C GLY A 316 -27.54 -2.47 -5.10
N VAL A 317 -26.61 -3.10 -5.84
CA VAL A 317 -26.49 -4.57 -5.95
C VAL A 317 -25.41 -5.06 -4.97
N ALA A 318 -25.37 -6.35 -4.60
CA ALA A 318 -24.30 -6.93 -3.77
C ALA A 318 -23.08 -7.31 -4.63
N ALA A 319 -21.86 -7.22 -4.07
CA ALA A 319 -20.60 -7.50 -4.79
C ALA A 319 -20.46 -9.00 -5.17
N PRO A 320 -19.76 -9.33 -6.28
CA PRO A 320 -19.46 -10.72 -6.64
C PRO A 320 -18.48 -11.38 -5.64
N GLY A 321 -18.64 -12.69 -5.40
CA GLY A 321 -17.97 -13.44 -4.34
C GLY A 321 -16.44 -13.51 -4.46
N GLY A 322 -15.77 -13.47 -3.30
CA GLY A 322 -14.32 -13.35 -3.18
C GLY A 322 -13.50 -14.58 -3.62
N ILE A 323 -12.23 -14.33 -3.96
CA ILE A 323 -11.22 -15.35 -4.24
C ILE A 323 -10.79 -16.05 -2.94
N ALA A 324 -10.92 -17.37 -2.90
CA ALA A 324 -10.38 -18.18 -1.80
C ALA A 324 -8.83 -18.11 -1.79
N PRO A 325 -8.19 -18.03 -0.60
CA PRO A 325 -6.74 -18.04 -0.52
C PRO A 325 -6.19 -19.33 -1.16
N PRO A 326 -4.99 -19.30 -1.78
CA PRO A 326 -4.41 -20.50 -2.36
C PRO A 326 -4.28 -21.58 -1.29
N ASP A 327 -4.92 -22.72 -1.53
CA ASP A 327 -4.85 -23.89 -0.65
C ASP A 327 -3.39 -24.23 -0.37
N SER A 328 -3.05 -24.28 0.91
CA SER A 328 -1.88 -25.01 1.40
C SER A 328 -2.00 -26.46 0.93
N ALA A 329 -1.36 -26.78 -0.19
CA ALA A 329 -1.45 -28.10 -0.79
C ALA A 329 -0.79 -29.15 0.12
N ASP A 330 -1.68 -30.00 0.63
CA ASP A 330 -1.58 -31.46 0.77
C ASP A 330 -0.77 -32.04 1.94
N ASP A 331 -1.52 -32.57 2.91
CA ASP A 331 -1.18 -33.88 3.48
C ASP A 331 -2.44 -34.75 3.55
N ALA A 332 -2.71 -35.44 2.45
CA ALA A 332 -3.68 -36.51 2.37
C ALA A 332 -3.32 -37.68 3.31
N ARG A 333 -4.28 -38.05 4.17
CA ARG A 333 -4.74 -39.46 4.33
C ARG A 333 -5.94 -39.55 5.28
N ARG A 334 -7.13 -39.73 4.69
CA ARG A 334 -8.21 -40.51 5.32
C ARG A 334 -7.83 -42.00 5.27
N PRO A 335 -8.32 -42.81 6.21
CA PRO A 335 -9.37 -43.74 5.77
C PRO A 335 -10.52 -43.92 6.78
N GLY A 336 -11.72 -44.13 6.23
CA GLY A 336 -12.68 -45.11 6.76
C GLY A 336 -13.63 -44.66 7.87
N GLY A 337 -14.80 -44.15 7.47
CA GLY A 337 -15.96 -44.10 8.35
C GLY A 337 -16.81 -45.38 8.25
N ARG A 338 -16.89 -46.10 9.39
CA ARG A 338 -18.09 -46.73 10.02
C ARG A 338 -18.82 -47.89 9.31
N PRO A 339 -19.54 -48.80 10.04
CA PRO A 339 -20.37 -48.48 11.22
C PRO A 339 -20.30 -49.46 12.43
N ALA A 340 -20.84 -48.98 13.55
CA ALA A 340 -21.19 -49.76 14.72
C ALA A 340 -22.52 -50.50 14.53
N PRO A 341 -22.69 -51.65 15.19
CA PRO A 341 -24.00 -52.02 15.70
C PRO A 341 -23.98 -52.50 17.15
N GLY A 342 -25.07 -52.17 17.86
CA GLY A 342 -25.81 -53.19 18.61
C GLY A 342 -25.40 -53.48 20.05
N GLN A 343 -26.23 -52.94 20.94
CA GLN A 343 -26.58 -53.42 22.28
C GLN A 343 -26.33 -54.91 22.57
N SER A 344 -25.81 -55.22 23.75
CA SER A 344 -26.17 -56.40 24.55
C SER A 344 -25.93 -56.10 26.04
N ARG A 345 -26.98 -56.18 26.85
CA ARG A 345 -26.90 -56.43 28.30
C ARG A 345 -26.65 -57.92 28.49
N GLU A 346 -25.82 -58.31 29.46
CA GLU A 346 -26.16 -59.22 30.57
C GLU A 346 -24.90 -59.72 31.31
N ARG A 347 -25.02 -59.64 32.65
CA ARG A 347 -24.28 -60.28 33.76
C ARG A 347 -22.87 -59.79 34.10
#